data_AF-A0A8D0L5Z9-F1
#
_entry.id   AF-A0A8D0L5Z9-F1
#
_cell.length_a   1.000
_cell.length_b   1.000
_cell.length_c   1.000
_cell.angle_alpha   90.00
_cell.angle_beta   90.00
_cell.angle_gamma   90.00
#
_symmetry.space_group_name_H-M   'P 1'
#
loop_
_entity.id
_entity.type
_entity.pdbx_description
1 polymer ?
#
loop_
_entity_poly.entity_id
_entity_poly.type
_entity_poly.pdbx_seq_one_letter_code
_entity_poly.pdbx_strand_id
1 'polypeptide(L)'
;MLPSCLRTPSFPLQTLYTYPENWRAFKALIAAQYSGAKIKVLSTPPQFHFGQTNKTPEFLKKFPVGKVPAFEGDDGFCVFESNAIAHYVGNDELRGSTKEAAAQIIQWVSFADSDIVPPASTWVFPTLGIMHYNKQATEYAKEEVKRILGVLDSHLKTRTFLVGERVTLADITVVCTLLWLYKQVLEPSFRQPYDNVNRWFVTCINQPQFKAVLGEVKLCEKMAQFDAKKFAENQPKKDVPKKEKPVKEEKKQQQEKKEENKPEPEEELDECEQALASEPKSKDPFAHLPKSPFIMDEFKRKYSNEDTLTVALPYFWEHFDKEGWSIWYAEYRFPEELSQAFMSCNLITGMFQRLDKLRKNAFASVILFGTNNSSSISGVWVFRGQELAFPLSPDWQVDYESYAWRKLDATSEECKTLVKEYYLWDGEFAHVGKAFNQGKIFK
;
A
#
# COMPACT_ATOMS: atom_id res chain seq x y z
N MET A 1 -2.89 0.31 66.84
CA MET A 1 -2.21 0.35 65.53
C MET A 1 -2.59 -0.94 64.81
N LEU A 2 -3.48 -0.86 63.82
CA LEU A 2 -3.84 -1.98 62.94
C LEU A 2 -2.89 -2.00 61.74
N PRO A 3 -2.51 -3.17 61.20
CA PRO A 3 -1.51 -3.25 60.14
C PRO A 3 -2.10 -2.78 58.81
N SER A 4 -1.34 -1.90 58.16
CA SER A 4 -1.51 -1.44 56.78
C SER A 4 -1.73 -2.63 55.83
N CYS A 5 -2.95 -2.78 55.31
CA CYS A 5 -3.25 -3.65 54.17
C CYS A 5 -2.36 -3.26 52.99
N LEU A 6 -1.51 -4.20 52.57
CA LEU A 6 -0.78 -4.16 51.31
C LEU A 6 -1.80 -4.00 50.16
N ARG A 7 -1.95 -2.78 49.62
CA ARG A 7 -2.63 -2.57 48.34
C ARG A 7 -1.79 -3.24 47.27
N THR A 8 -2.30 -4.32 46.69
CA THR A 8 -1.83 -4.80 45.39
C THR A 8 -1.88 -3.63 44.40
N PRO A 9 -0.83 -3.38 43.60
CA PRO A 9 -0.87 -2.33 42.58
C PRO A 9 -2.02 -2.65 41.61
N SER A 10 -3.11 -1.89 41.71
CA SER A 10 -4.16 -1.91 40.72
C SER A 10 -3.62 -1.19 39.50
N PHE A 11 -3.10 -1.93 38.52
CA PHE A 11 -2.79 -1.33 37.22
C PHE A 11 -4.06 -0.67 36.66
N PRO A 12 -4.03 0.65 36.36
CA PRO A 12 -5.13 1.33 35.68
C PRO A 12 -5.44 0.64 34.34
N LEU A 13 -6.71 0.65 33.95
CA LEU A 13 -7.25 -0.01 32.75
C LEU A 13 -6.94 0.82 31.49
N GLN A 14 -5.80 0.56 30.88
CA GLN A 14 -5.33 1.32 29.71
C GLN A 14 -6.12 0.96 28.45
N THR A 15 -6.37 1.92 27.55
CA THR A 15 -7.14 1.70 26.32
C THR A 15 -6.24 1.65 25.09
N LEU A 16 -6.44 0.65 24.22
CA LEU A 16 -5.77 0.49 22.93
C LEU A 16 -6.79 0.50 21.79
N TYR A 17 -6.70 1.49 20.91
CA TYR A 17 -7.53 1.63 19.71
C TYR A 17 -6.85 0.96 18.52
N THR A 18 -7.53 0.06 17.82
CA THR A 18 -6.99 -0.64 16.64
C THR A 18 -8.10 -1.29 15.82
N TYR A 19 -7.87 -1.67 14.56
CA TYR A 19 -8.74 -2.66 13.90
C TYR A 19 -8.37 -4.10 14.34
N PRO A 20 -9.28 -5.09 14.20
CA PRO A 20 -9.02 -6.49 14.56
C PRO A 20 -7.86 -7.10 13.74
N GLU A 21 -7.19 -8.14 14.26
CA GLU A 21 -6.09 -8.83 13.57
C GLU A 21 -4.90 -7.95 13.15
N ASN A 22 -4.72 -6.80 13.80
CA ASN A 22 -3.60 -5.91 13.53
C ASN A 22 -2.31 -6.40 14.20
N TRP A 23 -1.39 -6.93 13.42
CA TRP A 23 -0.08 -7.41 13.90
C TRP A 23 0.72 -6.35 14.65
N ARG A 24 0.50 -5.05 14.36
CA ARG A 24 1.15 -3.95 15.10
C ARG A 24 0.61 -3.83 16.52
N ALA A 25 -0.68 -4.06 16.72
CA ALA A 25 -1.31 -4.05 18.04
C ALA A 25 -0.90 -5.29 18.86
N PHE A 26 -0.73 -6.45 18.19
CA PHE A 26 -0.26 -7.68 18.86
C PHE A 26 1.06 -7.49 19.60
N LYS A 27 1.98 -6.65 19.10
CA LYS A 27 3.23 -6.33 19.81
C LYS A 27 2.97 -5.82 21.24
N ALA A 28 2.09 -4.84 21.37
CA ALA A 28 1.75 -4.27 22.67
C ALA A 28 0.97 -5.24 23.55
N LEU A 29 0.04 -6.01 22.96
CA LEU A 29 -0.77 -6.97 23.70
C LEU A 29 0.08 -8.13 24.24
N ILE A 30 1.03 -8.64 23.45
CA ILE A 30 1.95 -9.70 23.89
C ILE A 30 2.89 -9.13 24.97
N ALA A 31 3.42 -7.92 24.78
CA ALA A 31 4.25 -7.27 25.80
C ALA A 31 3.49 -7.11 27.14
N ALA A 32 2.21 -6.75 27.08
CA ALA A 32 1.33 -6.67 28.24
C ALA A 32 1.10 -8.02 28.95
N GLN A 33 1.08 -9.15 28.22
CA GLN A 33 1.02 -10.47 28.84
C GLN A 33 2.26 -10.79 29.67
N TYR A 34 3.44 -10.29 29.26
CA TYR A 34 4.69 -10.47 30.03
C TYR A 34 4.83 -9.48 31.19
N SER A 35 4.35 -8.24 31.04
CA SER A 35 4.48 -7.20 32.07
C SER A 35 3.37 -7.21 33.11
N GLY A 36 2.21 -7.79 32.78
CA GLY A 36 0.99 -7.70 33.59
C GLY A 36 0.17 -6.43 33.34
N ALA A 37 0.51 -5.61 32.34
CA ALA A 37 -0.27 -4.43 31.97
C ALA A 37 -1.69 -4.83 31.53
N LYS A 38 -2.71 -4.13 32.05
CA LYS A 38 -4.12 -4.37 31.70
C LYS A 38 -4.53 -3.46 30.55
N ILE A 39 -4.72 -4.04 29.37
CA ILE A 39 -5.11 -3.32 28.16
C ILE A 39 -6.53 -3.71 27.75
N LYS A 40 -7.41 -2.71 27.66
CA LYS A 40 -8.73 -2.80 27.03
C LYS A 40 -8.60 -2.46 25.54
N VAL A 41 -8.89 -3.43 24.68
CA VAL A 41 -8.85 -3.22 23.22
C VAL A 41 -10.20 -2.72 22.73
N LEU A 42 -10.21 -1.56 22.07
CA LEU A 42 -11.37 -1.03 21.34
C LEU A 42 -11.10 -1.21 19.85
N SER A 43 -11.80 -2.18 19.24
CA SER A 43 -11.56 -2.56 17.84
C SER A 43 -12.78 -2.75 16.96
N THR A 44 -13.97 -2.58 17.51
CA THR A 44 -15.23 -2.74 16.79
C THR A 44 -16.18 -1.58 17.08
N PRO A 45 -17.12 -1.28 16.17
CA PRO A 45 -18.20 -0.32 16.45
C PRO A 45 -19.05 -0.77 17.65
N PRO A 46 -19.65 0.17 18.41
CA PRO A 46 -19.58 1.62 18.23
C PRO A 46 -18.32 2.27 18.80
N GLN A 47 -17.51 1.55 19.59
CA GLN A 47 -16.39 2.16 20.31
C GLN A 47 -15.22 2.55 19.41
N PHE A 48 -14.99 1.80 18.32
CA PHE A 48 -13.98 2.15 17.32
C PHE A 48 -14.39 1.65 15.94
N HIS A 49 -14.56 2.58 14.99
CA HIS A 49 -14.76 2.30 13.58
C HIS A 49 -13.52 2.77 12.81
N PHE A 50 -12.73 1.82 12.30
CA PHE A 50 -11.54 2.14 11.49
C PHE A 50 -11.93 2.93 10.23
N GLY A 51 -11.16 3.97 9.91
CA GLY A 51 -11.45 4.91 8.83
C GLY A 51 -12.39 6.06 9.21
N GLN A 52 -13.14 5.94 10.33
CA GLN A 52 -14.03 6.99 10.82
C GLN A 52 -13.53 7.55 12.16
N THR A 53 -13.49 6.74 13.22
CA THR A 53 -13.10 7.18 14.57
C THR A 53 -11.70 7.77 14.60
N ASN A 54 -10.73 7.15 13.92
CA ASN A 54 -9.35 7.65 13.87
C ASN A 54 -9.15 8.90 12.99
N LYS A 55 -10.23 9.44 12.41
CA LYS A 55 -10.24 10.66 11.62
C LYS A 55 -11.02 11.80 12.29
N THR A 56 -11.69 11.54 13.42
CA THR A 56 -12.45 12.61 14.10
C THR A 56 -11.51 13.61 14.77
N PRO A 57 -11.92 14.89 14.94
CA PRO A 57 -11.11 15.90 15.63
C PRO A 57 -10.71 15.49 17.05
N GLU A 58 -11.59 14.79 17.78
CA GLU A 58 -11.34 14.34 19.15
C GLU A 58 -10.22 13.30 19.21
N PHE A 59 -10.19 12.38 18.24
CA PHE A 59 -9.13 11.38 18.13
C PHE A 59 -7.82 12.02 17.70
N LEU A 60 -7.86 12.89 16.68
CA LEU A 60 -6.66 13.56 16.16
C LEU A 60 -6.02 14.51 17.18
N LYS A 61 -6.81 15.09 18.09
CA LYS A 61 -6.30 15.88 19.22
C LYS A 61 -5.37 15.07 20.14
N LYS A 62 -5.65 13.77 20.32
CA LYS A 62 -4.82 12.86 21.12
C LYS A 62 -3.74 12.18 20.28
N PHE A 63 -4.06 11.87 19.03
CA PHE A 63 -3.25 11.07 18.12
C PHE A 63 -3.13 11.77 16.75
N PRO A 64 -2.21 12.74 16.60
CA PRO A 64 -2.17 13.66 15.46
C PRO A 64 -1.93 12.96 14.10
N VAL A 65 -1.34 11.76 14.11
CA VAL A 65 -1.08 10.99 12.89
C VAL A 65 -2.33 10.27 12.36
N GLY A 66 -3.39 10.14 13.17
CA GLY A 66 -4.65 9.48 12.78
C GLY A 66 -4.49 8.02 12.36
N LYS A 67 -3.45 7.34 12.88
CA LYS A 67 -3.12 5.93 12.65
C LYS A 67 -3.41 5.09 13.90
N VAL A 68 -3.46 3.77 13.72
CA VAL A 68 -3.58 2.79 14.81
C VAL A 68 -2.53 1.68 14.68
N PRO A 69 -2.07 1.06 15.78
CA PRO A 69 -2.56 1.20 17.15
C PRO A 69 -2.29 2.57 17.78
N ALA A 70 -3.23 3.01 18.63
CA ALA A 70 -3.12 4.23 19.43
C ALA A 70 -3.50 3.92 20.88
N PHE A 71 -2.78 4.47 21.85
CA PHE A 71 -2.87 4.10 23.25
C PHE A 71 -3.20 5.32 24.12
N GLU A 72 -4.14 5.16 25.05
CA GLU A 72 -4.46 6.14 26.08
C GLU A 72 -4.47 5.47 27.46
N GLY A 73 -3.63 5.96 28.37
CA GLY A 73 -3.65 5.59 29.79
C GLY A 73 -4.80 6.27 30.53
N ASP A 74 -5.21 5.70 31.68
CA ASP A 74 -6.27 6.27 32.52
C ASP A 74 -5.91 7.66 33.10
N ASP A 75 -4.62 7.98 33.15
CA ASP A 75 -4.09 9.28 33.54
C ASP A 75 -4.11 10.31 32.40
N GLY A 76 -4.62 9.94 31.23
CA GLY A 76 -4.66 10.76 30.02
C GLY A 76 -3.36 10.73 29.21
N PHE A 77 -2.35 9.96 29.62
CA PHE A 77 -1.12 9.81 28.84
C PHE A 77 -1.40 9.12 27.50
N CYS A 78 -1.05 9.78 26.39
CA CYS A 78 -1.31 9.29 25.05
C CYS A 78 -0.01 8.91 24.32
N VAL A 79 -0.01 7.76 23.65
CA VAL A 79 1.11 7.29 22.81
C VAL A 79 0.58 6.80 21.48
N PHE A 80 1.20 7.24 20.39
CA PHE A 80 1.06 6.68 19.05
C PHE A 80 2.40 6.05 18.63
N GLU A 81 2.40 5.30 17.52
CA GLU A 81 3.47 4.39 17.08
C GLU A 81 3.56 3.07 17.86
N SER A 82 3.41 1.96 17.14
CA SER A 82 3.28 0.62 17.73
C SER A 82 4.50 0.17 18.57
N ASN A 83 5.71 0.58 18.20
CA ASN A 83 6.93 0.27 18.96
C ASN A 83 6.96 1.03 20.28
N ALA A 84 6.58 2.31 20.28
CA ALA A 84 6.53 3.13 21.48
C ALA A 84 5.47 2.62 22.45
N ILE A 85 4.30 2.20 21.94
CA ILE A 85 3.25 1.58 22.76
C ILE A 85 3.75 0.27 23.37
N ALA A 86 4.34 -0.62 22.57
CA ALA A 86 4.88 -1.90 23.06
C ALA A 86 6.00 -1.71 24.10
N HIS A 87 6.87 -0.72 23.88
CA HIS A 87 7.88 -0.31 24.84
C HIS A 87 7.25 0.20 26.14
N TYR A 88 6.26 1.09 26.07
CA TYR A 88 5.60 1.67 27.23
C TYR A 88 4.91 0.62 28.11
N VAL A 89 4.23 -0.35 27.51
CA VAL A 89 3.51 -1.40 28.25
C VAL A 89 4.40 -2.58 28.65
N GLY A 90 5.60 -2.71 28.08
CA GLY A 90 6.59 -3.74 28.44
C GLY A 90 7.25 -3.47 29.80
N ASN A 91 7.80 -4.52 30.43
CA ASN A 91 8.64 -4.38 31.64
C ASN A 91 10.12 -4.22 31.27
N ASP A 92 10.99 -4.03 32.27
CA ASP A 92 12.41 -3.76 32.03
C ASP A 92 13.13 -4.92 31.34
N GLU A 93 12.77 -6.17 31.63
CA GLU A 93 13.32 -7.34 30.95
C GLU A 93 12.98 -7.37 29.46
N LEU A 94 11.76 -6.95 29.09
CA LEU A 94 11.37 -6.81 27.69
C LEU A 94 12.09 -5.66 26.96
N ARG A 95 12.52 -4.64 27.70
CA ARG A 95 13.24 -3.46 27.18
C ARG A 95 14.77 -3.64 27.18
N GLY A 96 15.27 -4.62 27.94
CA GLY A 96 16.68 -4.90 28.12
C GLY A 96 17.22 -4.29 29.42
N SER A 97 17.67 -5.15 30.34
CA SER A 97 18.17 -4.75 31.66
C SER A 97 19.60 -4.18 31.65
N THR A 98 20.30 -4.20 30.51
CA THR A 98 21.61 -3.54 30.30
C THR A 98 21.58 -2.67 29.06
N LYS A 99 22.54 -1.74 28.94
CA LYS A 99 22.66 -0.85 27.78
C LYS A 99 22.86 -1.63 26.49
N GLU A 100 23.66 -2.70 26.55
CA GLU A 100 23.96 -3.58 25.42
C GLU A 100 22.71 -4.34 24.97
N ALA A 101 21.95 -4.91 25.92
CA ALA A 101 20.70 -5.60 25.62
C ALA A 101 19.65 -4.64 25.04
N ALA A 102 19.49 -3.46 25.62
CA ALA A 102 18.57 -2.45 25.11
C ALA A 102 18.92 -1.99 23.69
N ALA A 103 20.21 -1.80 23.39
CA ALA A 103 20.68 -1.46 22.04
C ALA A 103 20.40 -2.58 21.04
N GLN A 104 20.64 -3.85 21.41
CA GLN A 104 20.32 -5.00 20.55
C GLN A 104 18.81 -5.15 20.32
N ILE A 105 17.98 -4.85 21.31
CA ILE A 105 16.52 -4.85 21.16
C ILE A 105 16.09 -3.80 20.14
N ILE A 106 16.60 -2.58 20.26
CA ILE A 106 16.34 -1.51 19.28
C ILE A 106 16.81 -1.93 17.89
N GLN A 107 18.00 -2.55 17.76
CA GLN A 107 18.52 -3.05 16.49
C GLN A 107 17.52 -3.99 15.80
N TRP A 108 16.98 -4.99 16.52
CA TRP A 108 16.02 -5.93 15.93
C TRP A 108 14.65 -5.33 15.65
N VAL A 109 14.19 -4.38 16.48
CA VAL A 109 12.96 -3.63 16.24
C VAL A 109 13.09 -2.78 14.97
N SER A 110 14.22 -2.07 14.81
CA SER A 110 14.50 -1.28 13.61
C SER A 110 14.65 -2.16 12.37
N PHE A 111 15.40 -3.26 12.45
CA PHE A 111 15.52 -4.25 11.37
C PHE A 111 14.16 -4.79 10.93
N ALA A 112 13.25 -5.07 11.88
CA ALA A 112 11.91 -5.52 11.55
C ALA A 112 11.14 -4.49 10.72
N ASP A 113 11.20 -3.21 11.10
CA ASP A 113 10.47 -2.15 10.39
C ASP A 113 11.11 -1.79 9.03
N SER A 114 12.44 -1.76 8.93
CA SER A 114 13.15 -1.37 7.71
C SER A 114 13.28 -2.50 6.69
N ASP A 115 13.58 -3.71 7.14
CA ASP A 115 13.95 -4.81 6.24
C ASP A 115 12.80 -5.80 6.09
N ILE A 116 12.06 -6.12 7.15
CA ILE A 116 11.03 -7.18 7.11
C ILE A 116 9.69 -6.64 6.57
N VAL A 117 9.21 -5.54 7.14
CA VAL A 117 7.86 -5.03 6.83
C VAL A 117 7.64 -4.73 5.34
N PRO A 118 8.56 -4.07 4.60
CA PRO A 118 8.33 -3.77 3.20
C PRO A 118 8.15 -5.00 2.30
N PRO A 119 9.08 -5.99 2.24
CA PRO A 119 8.89 -7.17 1.40
C PRO A 119 7.78 -8.09 1.93
N ALA A 120 7.59 -8.20 3.25
CA ALA A 120 6.46 -8.94 3.81
C ALA A 120 5.12 -8.38 3.33
N SER A 121 4.96 -7.05 3.34
CA SER A 121 3.73 -6.38 2.88
C SER A 121 3.52 -6.58 1.37
N THR A 122 4.57 -6.40 0.57
CA THR A 122 4.50 -6.60 -0.89
C THR A 122 4.07 -8.00 -1.26
N TRP A 123 4.54 -9.04 -0.56
CA TRP A 123 4.20 -10.42 -0.86
C TRP A 123 2.83 -10.84 -0.27
N VAL A 124 2.52 -10.44 0.96
CA VAL A 124 1.31 -10.90 1.68
C VAL A 124 0.04 -10.16 1.25
N PHE A 125 0.08 -8.83 1.10
CA PHE A 125 -1.14 -8.03 0.91
C PHE A 125 -1.97 -8.44 -0.31
N PRO A 126 -1.38 -8.84 -1.45
CA PRO A 126 -2.14 -9.42 -2.55
C PRO A 126 -2.91 -10.70 -2.17
N THR A 127 -2.33 -11.58 -1.35
CA THR A 127 -3.00 -12.81 -0.89
C THR A 127 -4.20 -12.56 0.04
N LEU A 128 -4.22 -11.38 0.66
CA LEU A 128 -5.30 -10.92 1.51
C LEU A 128 -6.31 -10.04 0.77
N GLY A 129 -6.09 -9.74 -0.51
CA GLY A 129 -6.94 -8.83 -1.28
C GLY A 129 -6.84 -7.37 -0.84
N ILE A 130 -5.72 -6.96 -0.25
CA ILE A 130 -5.50 -5.56 0.19
C ILE A 130 -4.88 -4.73 -0.93
N MET A 131 -3.98 -5.34 -1.71
CA MET A 131 -3.31 -4.71 -2.86
C MET A 131 -3.46 -5.58 -4.09
N HIS A 132 -3.29 -4.98 -5.27
CA HIS A 132 -3.19 -5.74 -6.51
C HIS A 132 -1.88 -6.52 -6.57
N TYR A 133 -1.90 -7.68 -7.24
CA TYR A 133 -0.71 -8.50 -7.43
C TYR A 133 0.22 -7.92 -8.49
N ASN A 134 1.51 -7.84 -8.18
CA ASN A 134 2.55 -7.52 -9.14
C ASN A 134 3.62 -8.62 -9.07
N LYS A 135 3.81 -9.34 -10.19
CA LYS A 135 4.71 -10.50 -10.26
C LYS A 135 6.17 -10.13 -9.94
N GLN A 136 6.72 -9.10 -10.59
CA GLN A 136 8.11 -8.71 -10.41
C GLN A 136 8.40 -8.23 -8.98
N ALA A 137 7.51 -7.39 -8.43
CA ALA A 137 7.64 -6.93 -7.05
C ALA A 137 7.51 -8.08 -6.04
N THR A 138 6.65 -9.08 -6.33
CA THR A 138 6.50 -10.27 -5.50
C THR A 138 7.75 -11.15 -5.54
N GLU A 139 8.31 -11.42 -6.72
CA GLU A 139 9.55 -12.22 -6.83
C GLU A 139 10.73 -11.52 -6.16
N TYR A 140 10.86 -10.19 -6.31
CA TYR A 140 11.87 -9.43 -5.57
C TYR A 140 11.65 -9.54 -4.04
N ALA A 141 10.40 -9.39 -3.58
CA ALA A 141 10.07 -9.53 -2.17
C ALA A 141 10.39 -10.94 -1.63
N LYS A 142 10.20 -12.00 -2.43
CA LYS A 142 10.59 -13.37 -2.05
C LYS A 142 12.09 -13.49 -1.82
N GLU A 143 12.91 -12.96 -2.72
CA GLU A 143 14.38 -12.98 -2.57
C GLU A 143 14.83 -12.18 -1.34
N GLU A 144 14.20 -11.04 -1.08
CA GLU A 144 14.50 -10.25 0.11
C GLU A 144 14.10 -10.99 1.40
N VAL A 145 12.94 -11.65 1.41
CA VAL A 145 12.52 -12.50 2.54
C VAL A 145 13.50 -13.67 2.73
N LYS A 146 14.00 -14.30 1.66
CA LYS A 146 15.05 -15.33 1.77
C LYS A 146 16.32 -14.80 2.43
N ARG A 147 16.77 -13.60 2.04
CA ARG A 147 17.93 -12.92 2.65
C ARG A 147 17.70 -12.69 4.15
N ILE A 148 16.54 -12.16 4.52
CA ILE A 148 16.15 -11.88 5.90
C ILE A 148 16.10 -13.15 6.74
N LEU A 149 15.46 -14.20 6.24
CA LEU A 149 15.40 -15.50 6.91
C LEU A 149 16.82 -16.07 7.09
N GLY A 150 17.72 -15.90 6.12
CA GLY A 150 19.12 -16.30 6.24
C GLY A 150 19.90 -15.54 7.33
N VAL A 151 19.67 -14.24 7.48
CA VAL A 151 20.25 -13.42 8.56
C VAL A 151 19.77 -13.92 9.93
N LEU A 152 18.45 -14.09 10.09
CA LEU A 152 17.86 -14.57 11.33
C LEU A 152 18.32 -15.99 11.66
N ASP A 153 18.35 -16.89 10.67
CA ASP A 153 18.77 -18.28 10.84
C ASP A 153 20.21 -18.37 11.35
N SER A 154 21.11 -17.59 10.73
CA SER A 154 22.52 -17.51 11.13
C SER A 154 22.67 -16.98 12.56
N HIS A 155 21.92 -15.93 12.93
CA HIS A 155 21.96 -15.37 14.29
C HIS A 155 21.44 -16.33 15.35
N LEU A 156 20.39 -17.10 15.00
CA LEU A 156 19.69 -18.02 15.89
C LEU A 156 20.32 -19.42 15.99
N LYS A 157 21.37 -19.70 15.20
CA LYS A 157 22.07 -20.99 15.20
C LYS A 157 22.51 -21.47 16.58
N THR A 158 22.93 -20.55 17.45
CA THR A 158 23.41 -20.87 18.82
C THR A 158 22.64 -20.10 19.89
N ARG A 159 21.43 -19.62 19.58
CA ARG A 159 20.62 -18.79 20.48
C ARG A 159 19.21 -19.34 20.59
N THR A 160 18.60 -19.17 21.76
CA THR A 160 17.19 -19.52 21.96
C THR A 160 16.28 -18.38 21.50
N PHE A 161 16.66 -17.14 21.81
CA PHE A 161 15.94 -15.91 21.51
C PHE A 161 16.91 -14.87 20.92
N LEU A 162 16.38 -13.79 20.34
CA LEU A 162 17.20 -12.82 19.63
C LEU A 162 18.19 -12.08 20.55
N VAL A 163 17.82 -11.85 21.81
CA VAL A 163 18.61 -11.10 22.80
C VAL A 163 18.56 -11.77 24.17
N GLY A 164 19.72 -12.00 24.78
CA GLY A 164 19.83 -12.33 26.22
C GLY A 164 19.18 -13.65 26.67
N GLU A 165 19.00 -14.64 25.78
CA GLU A 165 18.42 -15.96 26.08
C GLU A 165 17.04 -15.92 26.77
N ARG A 166 16.27 -14.86 26.53
CA ARG A 166 14.87 -14.73 26.97
C ARG A 166 14.06 -13.94 25.94
N VAL A 167 12.73 -14.05 26.00
CA VAL A 167 11.86 -13.22 25.16
C VAL A 167 12.02 -11.75 25.53
N THR A 168 12.23 -10.92 24.51
CA THR A 168 12.29 -9.46 24.61
C THR A 168 11.37 -8.81 23.55
N LEU A 169 11.31 -7.48 23.52
CA LEU A 169 10.63 -6.75 22.44
C LEU A 169 11.24 -7.03 21.05
N ALA A 170 12.50 -7.48 20.98
CA ALA A 170 13.09 -7.97 19.73
C ALA A 170 12.28 -9.15 19.19
N ASP A 171 12.09 -10.19 20.00
CA ASP A 171 11.38 -11.39 19.59
C ASP A 171 9.92 -11.09 19.25
N ILE A 172 9.24 -10.35 20.12
CA ILE A 172 7.83 -9.97 19.91
C ILE A 172 7.66 -9.21 18.59
N THR A 173 8.55 -8.27 18.30
CA THR A 173 8.44 -7.43 17.09
C THR A 173 8.74 -8.23 15.81
N VAL A 174 9.83 -9.02 15.81
CA VAL A 174 10.21 -9.82 14.64
C VAL A 174 9.18 -10.94 14.38
N VAL A 175 8.65 -11.59 15.42
CA VAL A 175 7.58 -12.59 15.26
C VAL A 175 6.32 -11.95 14.68
N CYS A 176 5.85 -10.82 15.21
CA CYS A 176 4.65 -10.17 14.71
C CYS A 176 4.78 -9.68 13.25
N THR A 177 5.97 -9.25 12.83
CA THR A 177 6.23 -8.84 11.44
C THR A 177 6.30 -10.04 10.48
N LEU A 178 6.81 -11.19 10.93
CA LEU A 178 6.85 -12.43 10.14
C LEU A 178 5.54 -13.22 10.17
N LEU A 179 4.62 -12.92 11.09
CA LEU A 179 3.41 -13.72 11.35
C LEU A 179 2.61 -14.01 10.09
N TRP A 180 2.32 -12.97 9.29
CA TRP A 180 1.52 -13.13 8.08
C TRP A 180 2.27 -13.88 6.97
N LEU A 181 3.61 -13.75 6.89
CA LEU A 181 4.40 -14.56 5.97
C LEU A 181 4.26 -16.05 6.30
N TYR A 182 4.41 -16.42 7.57
CA TYR A 182 4.25 -17.81 8.05
C TYR A 182 2.83 -18.35 7.90
N LYS A 183 1.79 -17.52 8.06
CA LYS A 183 0.40 -17.94 7.86
C LYS A 183 0.04 -18.12 6.38
N GLN A 184 0.56 -17.25 5.50
CA GLN A 184 0.07 -17.15 4.12
C GLN A 184 0.96 -17.80 3.08
N VAL A 185 2.27 -17.58 3.10
CA VAL A 185 3.11 -17.79 1.91
C VAL A 185 4.37 -18.62 2.14
N LEU A 186 4.89 -18.68 3.37
CA LEU A 186 6.05 -19.50 3.69
C LEU A 186 5.63 -20.97 3.82
N GLU A 187 5.35 -21.64 2.71
CA GLU A 187 5.06 -23.08 2.67
C GLU A 187 6.29 -23.94 3.04
N PRO A 188 6.13 -25.25 3.34
CA PRO A 188 7.24 -26.07 3.83
C PRO A 188 8.49 -26.04 2.97
N SER A 189 8.37 -26.15 1.64
CA SER A 189 9.48 -26.12 0.70
C SER A 189 10.27 -24.80 0.73
N PHE A 190 9.58 -23.67 0.92
CA PHE A 190 10.21 -22.35 0.97
C PHE A 190 10.98 -22.15 2.27
N ARG A 191 10.41 -22.58 3.40
CA ARG A 191 11.00 -22.33 4.72
C ARG A 191 12.00 -23.41 5.16
N GLN A 192 12.01 -24.59 4.54
CA GLN A 192 12.88 -25.71 4.90
C GLN A 192 14.38 -25.36 5.05
N PRO A 193 14.98 -24.46 4.25
CA PRO A 193 16.40 -24.11 4.42
C PRO A 193 16.73 -23.34 5.71
N TYR A 194 15.74 -22.87 6.46
CA TYR A 194 15.90 -21.93 7.57
C TYR A 194 15.42 -22.54 8.91
N ASP A 195 16.01 -23.68 9.27
CA ASP A 195 15.59 -24.47 10.45
C ASP A 195 15.64 -23.71 11.78
N ASN A 196 16.65 -22.85 11.99
CA ASN A 196 16.85 -22.15 13.25
C ASN A 196 15.79 -21.06 13.46
N VAL A 197 15.47 -20.30 12.42
CA VAL A 197 14.40 -19.28 12.47
C VAL A 197 13.01 -19.94 12.51
N ASN A 198 12.80 -21.06 11.82
CA ASN A 198 11.56 -21.83 11.94
C ASN A 198 11.35 -22.31 13.39
N ARG A 199 12.40 -22.90 13.99
CA ARG A 199 12.38 -23.37 15.39
C ARG A 199 12.11 -22.22 16.35
N TRP A 200 12.79 -21.09 16.20
CA TRP A 200 12.58 -19.91 17.03
C TRP A 200 11.16 -19.35 16.88
N PHE A 201 10.66 -19.20 15.66
CA PHE A 201 9.31 -18.69 15.41
C PHE A 201 8.25 -19.58 16.07
N VAL A 202 8.34 -20.90 15.87
CA VAL A 202 7.44 -21.88 16.50
C VAL A 202 7.57 -21.84 18.03
N THR A 203 8.79 -21.68 18.56
CA THR A 203 9.03 -21.56 20.01
C THR A 203 8.33 -20.33 20.58
N CYS A 204 8.45 -19.17 19.93
CA CYS A 204 7.86 -17.92 20.37
C CYS A 204 6.33 -17.94 20.32
N ILE A 205 5.73 -18.29 19.17
CA ILE A 205 4.26 -18.28 19.03
C ILE A 205 3.57 -19.29 19.95
N ASN A 206 4.29 -20.31 20.43
CA ASN A 206 3.77 -21.29 21.38
C ASN A 206 3.99 -20.94 22.86
N GLN A 207 4.69 -19.84 23.17
CA GLN A 207 4.74 -19.33 24.54
C GLN A 207 3.32 -18.94 25.00
N PRO A 208 2.95 -19.18 26.28
CA PRO A 208 1.61 -18.86 26.78
C PRO A 208 1.17 -17.41 26.51
N GLN A 209 2.10 -16.46 26.63
CA GLN A 209 1.87 -15.03 26.42
C GLN A 209 1.60 -14.70 24.94
N PHE A 210 2.24 -15.39 24.00
CA PHE A 210 1.95 -15.24 22.57
C PHE A 210 0.61 -15.90 22.24
N LYS A 211 0.38 -17.13 22.70
CA LYS A 211 -0.87 -17.87 22.49
C LYS A 211 -2.11 -17.13 23.01
N ALA A 212 -1.97 -16.43 24.15
CA ALA A 212 -3.06 -15.63 24.72
C ALA A 212 -3.54 -14.51 23.79
N VAL A 213 -2.70 -14.04 22.87
CA VAL A 213 -3.01 -12.95 21.93
C VAL A 213 -3.25 -13.47 20.51
N LEU A 214 -2.37 -14.35 20.03
CA LEU A 214 -2.38 -14.85 18.65
C LEU A 214 -3.34 -16.04 18.46
N GLY A 215 -3.75 -16.69 19.54
CA GLY A 215 -4.46 -17.96 19.49
C GLY A 215 -3.58 -19.08 18.91
N GLU A 216 -4.23 -20.05 18.28
CA GLU A 216 -3.54 -21.11 17.54
C GLU A 216 -3.12 -20.61 16.15
N VAL A 217 -1.81 -20.62 15.89
CA VAL A 217 -1.26 -20.17 14.62
C VAL A 217 -1.02 -21.39 13.72
N LYS A 218 -1.87 -21.55 12.71
CA LYS A 218 -1.66 -22.53 11.63
C LYS A 218 -0.61 -21.99 10.64
N LEU A 219 0.50 -22.71 10.48
CA LEU A 219 1.51 -22.40 9.48
C LEU A 219 1.01 -22.74 8.07
N CYS A 220 1.48 -21.99 7.08
CA CYS A 220 1.18 -22.18 5.67
C CYS A 220 1.54 -23.60 5.22
N GLU A 221 0.55 -24.34 4.71
CA GLU A 221 0.76 -25.67 4.10
C GLU A 221 1.08 -25.55 2.60
N LYS A 222 0.47 -24.57 1.93
CA LYS A 222 0.64 -24.25 0.52
C LYS A 222 0.59 -22.75 0.33
N MET A 223 1.53 -22.21 -0.43
CA MET A 223 1.67 -20.77 -0.65
C MET A 223 0.37 -20.17 -1.20
N ALA A 224 -0.19 -19.20 -0.46
CA ALA A 224 -1.38 -18.48 -0.88
C ALA A 224 -1.10 -17.67 -2.15
N GLN A 225 -2.07 -17.63 -3.05
CA GLN A 225 -2.03 -16.84 -4.28
C GLN A 225 -2.98 -15.65 -4.17
N PHE A 226 -2.81 -14.68 -5.06
CA PHE A 226 -3.73 -13.55 -5.18
C PHE A 226 -5.15 -14.05 -5.47
N ASP A 227 -6.11 -13.52 -4.73
CA ASP A 227 -7.53 -13.82 -4.89
C ASP A 227 -8.28 -12.57 -5.33
N ALA A 228 -8.66 -12.54 -6.61
CA ALA A 228 -9.38 -11.41 -7.21
C ALA A 228 -10.75 -11.15 -6.55
N LYS A 229 -11.40 -12.18 -5.98
CA LYS A 229 -12.69 -12.02 -5.29
C LYS A 229 -12.51 -11.34 -3.95
N LYS A 230 -11.54 -11.78 -3.14
CA LYS A 230 -11.20 -11.11 -1.87
C LYS A 230 -10.76 -9.67 -2.10
N PHE A 231 -10.01 -9.41 -3.17
CA PHE A 231 -9.63 -8.06 -3.53
C PHE A 231 -10.84 -7.17 -3.83
N ALA A 232 -11.84 -7.68 -4.57
CA ALA A 232 -13.07 -6.95 -4.85
C ALA A 232 -13.95 -6.76 -3.59
N GLU A 233 -13.99 -7.73 -2.67
CA GLU A 233 -14.77 -7.66 -1.42
C GLU A 233 -14.19 -6.67 -0.40
N ASN A 234 -12.87 -6.50 -0.38
CA ASN A 234 -12.17 -5.53 0.47
C ASN A 234 -12.22 -4.10 -0.08
N GLN A 235 -12.71 -3.89 -1.30
CA GLN A 235 -13.06 -2.55 -1.77
C GLN A 235 -14.31 -2.08 -1.03
N PRO A 236 -14.42 -0.79 -0.67
CA PRO A 236 -15.58 -0.27 0.05
C PRO A 236 -16.89 -0.58 -0.71
N LYS A 237 -17.75 -1.42 -0.11
CA LYS A 237 -19.11 -1.67 -0.61
C LYS A 237 -19.94 -0.41 -0.36
N LYS A 238 -20.60 0.11 -1.40
CA LYS A 238 -21.59 1.18 -1.27
C LYS A 238 -22.82 0.61 -0.55
N ASP A 239 -23.09 1.05 0.68
CA ASP A 239 -24.36 0.80 1.35
C ASP A 239 -25.45 1.65 0.68
N VAL A 240 -26.29 1.02 -0.15
CA VAL A 240 -27.48 1.68 -0.74
C VAL A 240 -28.58 1.71 0.32
N PRO A 241 -29.13 2.87 0.72
CA PRO A 241 -30.25 2.93 1.66
C PRO A 241 -31.53 2.37 1.00
N LYS A 242 -32.24 1.47 1.70
CA LYS A 242 -33.61 1.06 1.36
C LYS A 242 -34.53 2.29 1.29
N LYS A 243 -34.86 2.76 0.09
CA LYS A 243 -35.95 3.73 -0.10
C LYS A 243 -37.30 3.05 0.15
N GLU A 244 -38.01 3.55 1.15
CA GLU A 244 -39.43 3.29 1.36
C GLU A 244 -40.25 3.73 0.14
N LYS A 245 -41.25 2.93 -0.24
CA LYS A 245 -42.14 3.19 -1.37
C LYS A 245 -43.08 4.37 -1.07
N PRO A 246 -43.23 5.37 -1.96
CA PRO A 246 -44.35 6.29 -1.90
C PRO A 246 -45.59 5.67 -2.56
N VAL A 247 -46.74 6.05 -2.02
CA VAL A 247 -48.11 5.66 -2.38
C VAL A 247 -48.50 6.24 -3.76
N LYS A 248 -49.24 5.44 -4.54
CA LYS A 248 -49.85 5.81 -5.83
C LYS A 248 -50.97 6.85 -5.64
N GLU A 249 -50.97 7.89 -6.47
CA GLU A 249 -52.21 8.53 -6.94
C GLU A 249 -52.18 8.72 -8.46
N GLU A 250 -53.29 8.36 -9.10
CA GLU A 250 -53.54 8.42 -10.54
C GLU A 250 -54.02 9.83 -10.98
N LYS A 251 -53.66 10.26 -12.20
CA LYS A 251 -54.62 10.85 -13.16
C LYS A 251 -54.06 10.99 -14.60
N LYS A 252 -54.92 10.53 -15.52
CA LYS A 252 -55.05 10.66 -17.01
C LYS A 252 -54.75 12.08 -17.53
N GLN A 253 -54.46 12.43 -18.79
CA GLN A 253 -54.60 11.92 -20.20
C GLN A 253 -53.75 12.93 -21.05
N GLN A 254 -53.16 12.66 -22.23
CA GLN A 254 -53.79 12.65 -23.57
C GLN A 254 -52.72 12.39 -24.66
N GLN A 255 -53.16 11.88 -25.82
CA GLN A 255 -52.37 11.37 -26.97
C GLN A 255 -51.92 12.46 -27.96
N GLU A 256 -50.80 12.22 -28.67
CA GLU A 256 -50.75 12.29 -30.15
C GLU A 256 -49.49 11.59 -30.73
N LYS A 257 -49.65 10.96 -31.90
CA LYS A 257 -48.71 10.07 -32.61
C LYS A 257 -47.73 10.84 -33.52
N LYS A 258 -46.48 10.36 -33.66
CA LYS A 258 -45.80 10.08 -34.95
C LYS A 258 -44.46 9.33 -34.77
N GLU A 259 -44.06 8.67 -35.85
CA GLU A 259 -43.20 7.49 -35.98
C GLU A 259 -41.66 7.68 -35.90
N GLU A 260 -41.01 6.55 -35.58
CA GLU A 260 -39.65 6.09 -35.96
C GLU A 260 -38.41 6.87 -35.52
N ASN A 261 -37.73 6.36 -34.48
CA ASN A 261 -36.46 5.62 -34.62
C ASN A 261 -36.06 5.00 -33.26
N LYS A 262 -35.51 3.78 -33.25
CA LYS A 262 -35.00 3.11 -32.03
C LYS A 262 -33.72 3.80 -31.52
N PRO A 263 -33.61 4.09 -30.22
CA PRO A 263 -32.34 4.12 -29.51
C PRO A 263 -32.16 2.89 -28.63
N GLU A 264 -30.93 2.39 -28.60
CA GLU A 264 -30.42 1.39 -27.65
C GLU A 264 -30.47 1.91 -26.21
N PRO A 265 -30.45 1.04 -25.18
CA PRO A 265 -30.64 1.44 -23.80
C PRO A 265 -29.50 2.33 -23.29
N GLU A 266 -29.85 3.50 -22.74
CA GLU A 266 -28.96 4.32 -21.92
C GLU A 266 -28.52 3.52 -20.68
N GLU A 267 -27.21 3.37 -20.50
CA GLU A 267 -26.62 2.87 -19.26
C GLU A 267 -26.94 3.86 -18.13
N GLU A 268 -27.64 3.39 -17.09
CA GLU A 268 -27.88 4.14 -15.86
C GLU A 268 -26.53 4.44 -15.17
N LEU A 269 -26.24 5.73 -15.00
CA LEU A 269 -25.05 6.24 -14.32
C LEU A 269 -25.08 5.91 -12.82
N ASP A 270 -23.95 5.42 -12.30
CA ASP A 270 -23.72 4.98 -10.91
C ASP A 270 -23.70 6.15 -9.90
N GLU A 271 -24.21 5.93 -8.68
CA GLU A 271 -24.33 6.90 -7.55
C GLU A 271 -22.99 7.56 -7.14
N CYS A 272 -21.85 7.10 -7.66
CA CYS A 272 -20.57 7.84 -7.53
C CYS A 272 -20.59 9.17 -8.30
N GLU A 273 -21.32 9.26 -9.41
CA GLU A 273 -21.45 10.50 -10.19
C GLU A 273 -22.37 11.53 -9.53
N GLN A 274 -23.36 11.08 -8.75
CA GLN A 274 -24.23 12.00 -7.98
C GLN A 274 -23.56 12.56 -6.72
N ALA A 275 -22.68 11.80 -6.07
CA ALA A 275 -21.89 12.31 -4.94
C ALA A 275 -20.76 13.26 -5.37
N LEU A 276 -20.24 13.10 -6.60
CA LEU A 276 -19.30 14.03 -7.24
C LEU A 276 -19.97 15.30 -7.79
N ALA A 277 -21.32 15.37 -7.80
CA ALA A 277 -22.08 16.54 -8.24
C ALA A 277 -22.35 17.56 -7.12
N SER A 278 -21.97 17.26 -5.87
CA SER A 278 -22.16 18.15 -4.70
C SER A 278 -20.92 18.93 -4.24
N GLU A 279 -19.78 18.78 -4.90
CA GLU A 279 -18.68 19.76 -4.84
C GLU A 279 -18.73 20.61 -6.12
N PRO A 280 -18.35 21.90 -6.10
CA PRO A 280 -18.49 22.77 -7.26
C PRO A 280 -17.80 22.13 -8.47
N LYS A 281 -18.60 21.76 -9.48
CA LYS A 281 -18.17 21.05 -10.70
C LYS A 281 -16.98 21.76 -11.33
N SER A 282 -15.78 21.24 -11.11
CA SER A 282 -14.70 21.36 -12.08
C SER A 282 -15.17 20.63 -13.32
N LYS A 283 -15.44 21.36 -14.41
CA LYS A 283 -15.80 20.77 -15.72
C LYS A 283 -14.66 19.85 -16.13
N ASP A 284 -14.96 18.63 -16.55
CA ASP A 284 -13.95 17.73 -17.14
C ASP A 284 -13.22 18.49 -18.27
N PRO A 285 -11.92 18.77 -18.13
CA PRO A 285 -11.18 19.57 -19.09
C PRO A 285 -11.15 18.95 -20.49
N PHE A 286 -11.39 17.63 -20.61
CA PHE A 286 -11.36 16.91 -21.89
C PHE A 286 -12.74 16.77 -22.55
N ALA A 287 -13.83 17.22 -21.91
CA ALA A 287 -15.21 17.03 -22.40
C ALA A 287 -15.50 17.73 -23.75
N HIS A 288 -14.67 18.69 -24.15
CA HIS A 288 -14.80 19.40 -25.43
C HIS A 288 -14.13 18.68 -26.60
N LEU A 289 -13.37 17.60 -26.34
CA LEU A 289 -12.63 16.86 -27.37
C LEU A 289 -13.52 15.80 -28.05
N PRO A 290 -13.41 15.62 -29.37
CA PRO A 290 -14.20 14.63 -30.12
C PRO A 290 -13.85 13.21 -29.69
N LYS A 291 -14.83 12.29 -29.59
CA LYS A 291 -14.62 10.90 -29.18
C LYS A 291 -13.51 10.24 -30.02
N SER A 292 -12.53 9.65 -29.35
CA SER A 292 -11.40 8.96 -30.00
C SER A 292 -11.73 7.48 -30.19
N PRO A 293 -11.37 6.85 -31.33
CA PRO A 293 -11.47 5.40 -31.51
C PRO A 293 -10.47 4.62 -30.63
N PHE A 294 -9.44 5.27 -30.08
CA PHE A 294 -8.48 4.64 -29.19
C PHE A 294 -9.04 4.52 -27.76
N ILE A 295 -9.30 3.29 -27.32
CA ILE A 295 -9.79 2.99 -25.97
C ILE A 295 -8.60 2.74 -25.04
N MET A 296 -8.22 3.77 -24.26
CA MET A 296 -7.07 3.73 -23.35
C MET A 296 -7.17 2.60 -22.30
N ASP A 297 -8.36 2.33 -21.76
CA ASP A 297 -8.54 1.28 -20.75
C ASP A 297 -8.31 -0.13 -21.33
N GLU A 298 -8.63 -0.35 -22.61
CA GLU A 298 -8.36 -1.60 -23.30
C GLU A 298 -6.86 -1.79 -23.52
N PHE A 299 -6.17 -0.73 -23.97
CA PHE A 299 -4.71 -0.75 -24.07
C PHE A 299 -4.05 -1.04 -22.71
N LYS A 300 -4.47 -0.37 -21.63
CA LYS A 300 -3.94 -0.61 -20.28
C LYS A 300 -4.16 -2.05 -19.82
N ARG A 301 -5.32 -2.63 -20.15
CA ARG A 301 -5.64 -4.02 -19.85
C ARG A 301 -4.71 -4.96 -20.62
N LYS A 302 -4.46 -4.71 -21.90
CA LYS A 302 -3.53 -5.51 -22.72
C LYS A 302 -2.09 -5.39 -22.23
N TYR A 303 -1.63 -4.16 -21.97
CA TYR A 303 -0.31 -3.90 -21.40
C TYR A 303 -0.07 -4.59 -20.04
N SER A 304 -1.13 -4.74 -19.23
CA SER A 304 -1.01 -5.34 -17.90
C SER A 304 -1.07 -6.87 -17.90
N ASN A 305 -1.76 -7.48 -18.88
CA ASN A 305 -2.13 -8.90 -18.85
C ASN A 305 -1.44 -9.73 -19.94
N GLU A 306 -0.92 -9.10 -20.98
CA GLU A 306 -0.35 -9.74 -22.15
C GLU A 306 1.13 -9.35 -22.33
N ASP A 307 1.83 -10.01 -23.25
CA ASP A 307 3.23 -9.71 -23.52
C ASP A 307 3.40 -8.32 -24.16
N THR A 308 4.25 -7.49 -23.56
CA THR A 308 4.40 -6.10 -23.99
C THR A 308 4.97 -5.97 -25.40
N LEU A 309 5.94 -6.81 -25.77
CA LEU A 309 6.66 -6.70 -27.04
C LEU A 309 5.82 -7.22 -28.21
N THR A 310 5.19 -8.37 -28.02
CA THR A 310 4.50 -9.11 -29.10
C THR A 310 3.02 -8.78 -29.19
N VAL A 311 2.40 -8.22 -28.14
CA VAL A 311 0.97 -7.93 -28.13
C VAL A 311 0.65 -6.48 -27.79
N ALA A 312 1.09 -5.96 -26.63
CA ALA A 312 0.64 -4.65 -26.17
C ALA A 312 1.16 -3.49 -27.04
N LEU A 313 2.44 -3.53 -27.44
CA LEU A 313 3.04 -2.51 -28.32
C LEU A 313 2.44 -2.54 -29.74
N PRO A 314 2.30 -3.69 -30.41
CA PRO A 314 1.58 -3.76 -31.69
C PRO A 314 0.15 -3.22 -31.58
N TYR A 315 -0.59 -3.63 -30.54
CA TYR A 315 -1.95 -3.15 -30.31
C TYR A 315 -2.00 -1.63 -30.11
N PHE A 316 -1.06 -1.08 -29.32
CA PHE A 316 -0.92 0.36 -29.13
C PHE A 316 -0.82 1.07 -30.48
N TRP A 317 0.15 0.71 -31.31
CA TRP A 317 0.39 1.40 -32.58
C TRP A 317 -0.71 1.18 -33.62
N GLU A 318 -1.37 0.03 -33.61
CA GLU A 318 -2.50 -0.27 -34.51
C GLU A 318 -3.74 0.58 -34.17
N HIS A 319 -3.99 0.82 -32.88
CA HIS A 319 -5.19 1.51 -32.42
C HIS A 319 -4.93 2.97 -32.02
N PHE A 320 -3.68 3.42 -31.96
CA PHE A 320 -3.31 4.76 -31.50
C PHE A 320 -3.90 5.83 -32.40
N ASP A 321 -4.79 6.63 -31.85
CA ASP A 321 -5.39 7.77 -32.51
C ASP A 321 -4.51 9.01 -32.32
N LYS A 322 -3.74 9.33 -33.36
CA LYS A 322 -2.83 10.49 -33.42
C LYS A 322 -3.54 11.84 -33.32
N GLU A 323 -4.83 11.93 -33.64
CA GLU A 323 -5.60 13.19 -33.57
C GLU A 323 -6.18 13.36 -32.17
N GLY A 324 -6.63 12.26 -31.56
CA GLY A 324 -7.17 12.24 -30.21
C GLY A 324 -6.14 12.18 -29.08
N TRP A 325 -4.91 11.73 -29.32
CA TRP A 325 -3.91 11.52 -28.27
C TRP A 325 -2.53 12.06 -28.66
N SER A 326 -1.75 12.43 -27.66
CA SER A 326 -0.38 12.90 -27.85
C SER A 326 0.60 12.18 -26.94
N ILE A 327 1.82 12.01 -27.43
CA ILE A 327 2.93 11.36 -26.72
C ILE A 327 3.94 12.44 -26.32
N TRP A 328 4.41 12.38 -25.08
CA TRP A 328 5.30 13.35 -24.48
C TRP A 328 6.46 12.65 -23.80
N TYR A 329 7.66 13.19 -24.00
CA TYR A 329 8.84 12.84 -23.23
C TYR A 329 9.00 13.81 -22.08
N ALA A 330 9.23 13.28 -20.88
CA ALA A 330 9.44 14.01 -19.65
C ALA A 330 10.84 13.72 -19.11
N GLU A 331 11.59 14.75 -18.71
CA GLU A 331 12.90 14.61 -18.10
C GLU A 331 13.02 15.48 -16.86
N TYR A 332 13.47 14.91 -15.75
CA TYR A 332 13.55 15.63 -14.48
C TYR A 332 14.70 16.64 -14.47
N ARG A 333 14.41 17.89 -14.10
CA ARG A 333 15.32 19.04 -14.24
C ARG A 333 16.39 19.14 -13.15
N PHE A 334 16.23 18.45 -12.02
CA PHE A 334 17.08 18.60 -10.83
C PHE A 334 17.77 17.29 -10.43
N PRO A 335 18.61 16.69 -11.31
CA PRO A 335 19.25 15.41 -11.02
C PRO A 335 20.17 15.47 -9.80
N GLU A 336 20.66 16.64 -9.39
CA GLU A 336 21.49 16.80 -8.19
C GLU A 336 20.72 16.53 -6.88
N GLU A 337 19.38 16.71 -6.90
CA GLU A 337 18.52 16.43 -5.74
C GLU A 337 18.27 14.92 -5.55
N LEU A 338 18.61 14.10 -6.55
CA LEU A 338 18.41 12.65 -6.56
C LEU A 338 19.57 11.91 -5.88
N SER A 339 19.68 12.07 -4.55
CA SER A 339 20.74 11.48 -3.73
C SER A 339 20.63 9.96 -3.53
N GLN A 340 19.42 9.45 -3.25
CA GLN A 340 19.17 8.02 -3.05
C GLN A 340 18.11 7.50 -4.01
N ALA A 341 18.40 6.40 -4.71
CA ALA A 341 17.51 5.80 -5.70
C ALA A 341 16.11 5.50 -5.12
N PHE A 342 16.04 5.01 -3.88
CA PHE A 342 14.76 4.75 -3.20
C PHE A 342 13.94 6.04 -2.96
N MET A 343 14.58 7.15 -2.57
CA MET A 343 13.91 8.44 -2.40
C MET A 343 13.41 8.99 -3.73
N SER A 344 14.22 8.88 -4.79
CA SER A 344 13.84 9.24 -6.15
C SER A 344 12.65 8.43 -6.65
N CYS A 345 12.59 7.13 -6.33
CA CYS A 345 11.42 6.31 -6.64
C CYS A 345 10.17 6.68 -5.82
N ASN A 346 10.34 7.12 -4.57
CA ASN A 346 9.22 7.64 -3.78
C ASN A 346 8.68 8.95 -4.35
N LEU A 347 9.54 9.79 -4.94
CA LEU A 347 9.13 11.01 -5.64
C LEU A 347 8.19 10.70 -6.82
N ILE A 348 8.57 9.75 -7.68
CA ILE A 348 7.73 9.29 -8.80
C ILE A 348 6.39 8.73 -8.28
N THR A 349 6.43 7.94 -7.20
CA THR A 349 5.22 7.34 -6.61
C THR A 349 4.28 8.39 -6.04
N GLY A 350 4.83 9.38 -5.34
CA GLY A 350 4.06 10.49 -4.78
C GLY A 350 3.34 11.28 -5.88
N MET A 351 4.03 11.55 -6.99
CA MET A 351 3.43 12.24 -8.14
C MET A 351 2.25 11.43 -8.70
N PHE A 352 2.40 10.12 -8.88
CA PHE A 352 1.34 9.25 -9.40
C PHE A 352 0.11 9.14 -8.48
N GLN A 353 0.30 9.25 -7.16
CA GLN A 353 -0.79 9.26 -6.20
C GLN A 353 -1.59 10.58 -6.27
N ARG A 354 -0.92 11.70 -6.50
CA ARG A 354 -1.56 13.02 -6.63
C ARG A 354 -2.29 13.19 -7.97
N LEU A 355 -1.86 12.47 -9.00
CA LEU A 355 -2.46 12.49 -10.35
C LEU A 355 -3.62 11.49 -10.55
N ASP A 356 -4.22 10.95 -9.49
CA ASP A 356 -5.22 9.86 -9.60
C ASP A 356 -6.40 10.21 -10.53
N LYS A 357 -6.88 11.47 -10.49
CA LYS A 357 -7.95 11.98 -11.38
C LYS A 357 -7.57 11.98 -12.86
N LEU A 358 -6.28 12.01 -13.20
CA LEU A 358 -5.79 12.03 -14.57
C LEU A 358 -5.68 10.62 -15.18
N ARG A 359 -5.75 9.56 -14.36
CA ARG A 359 -5.53 8.18 -14.81
C ARG A 359 -6.44 7.79 -15.97
N LYS A 360 -7.73 8.11 -15.96
CA LYS A 360 -8.66 7.75 -17.06
C LYS A 360 -8.20 8.27 -18.43
N ASN A 361 -7.54 9.42 -18.47
CA ASN A 361 -7.18 10.14 -19.69
C ASN A 361 -5.67 10.18 -19.96
N ALA A 362 -4.90 9.31 -19.29
CA ALA A 362 -3.46 9.27 -19.45
C ALA A 362 -2.85 7.90 -19.14
N PHE A 363 -1.67 7.67 -19.69
CA PHE A 363 -0.82 6.53 -19.41
C PHE A 363 0.64 6.99 -19.43
N ALA A 364 1.50 6.47 -18.55
CA ALA A 364 2.92 6.77 -18.62
C ALA A 364 3.81 5.64 -18.14
N SER A 365 5.02 5.61 -18.66
CA SER A 365 6.12 4.82 -18.13
C SER A 365 7.26 5.76 -17.75
N VAL A 366 7.61 5.80 -16.47
CA VAL A 366 8.66 6.64 -15.91
C VAL A 366 9.75 5.76 -15.33
N ILE A 367 10.99 6.02 -15.69
CA ILE A 367 12.16 5.25 -15.30
C ILE A 367 13.11 6.13 -14.51
N LEU A 368 13.63 5.56 -13.43
CA LEU A 368 14.82 6.00 -12.73
C LEU A 368 16.03 5.29 -13.33
N PHE A 369 17.04 6.07 -13.70
CA PHE A 369 18.32 5.61 -14.22
C PHE A 369 19.45 5.95 -13.24
N GLY A 370 20.54 5.17 -13.30
CA GLY A 370 21.77 5.40 -12.55
C GLY A 370 21.78 4.79 -11.15
N THR A 371 22.71 5.26 -10.32
CA THR A 371 22.92 4.78 -8.94
C THR A 371 22.79 5.93 -7.96
N ASN A 372 22.90 5.66 -6.66
CA ASN A 372 22.90 6.70 -5.62
C ASN A 372 23.91 7.82 -5.96
N ASN A 373 23.50 9.07 -5.77
CA ASN A 373 24.23 10.30 -6.08
C ASN A 373 24.54 10.54 -7.58
N SER A 374 24.09 9.66 -8.48
CA SER A 374 24.20 9.83 -9.93
C SER A 374 22.95 9.30 -10.62
N SER A 375 21.79 9.75 -10.15
CA SER A 375 20.48 9.31 -10.67
C SER A 375 19.92 10.31 -11.70
N SER A 376 19.02 9.85 -12.57
CA SER A 376 18.17 10.71 -13.41
C SER A 376 16.80 10.07 -13.57
N ILE A 377 15.76 10.89 -13.78
CA ILE A 377 14.40 10.41 -14.01
C ILE A 377 13.95 10.92 -15.37
N SER A 378 13.41 10.03 -16.19
CA SER A 378 12.70 10.40 -17.40
C SER A 378 11.55 9.46 -17.68
N GLY A 379 10.62 9.84 -18.55
CA GLY A 379 9.46 9.03 -18.83
C GLY A 379 8.76 9.38 -20.13
N VAL A 380 7.98 8.43 -20.63
CA VAL A 380 7.11 8.60 -21.79
C VAL A 380 5.67 8.62 -21.30
N TRP A 381 4.98 9.72 -21.59
CA TRP A 381 3.59 9.99 -21.21
C TRP A 381 2.70 10.04 -22.44
N VAL A 382 1.48 9.56 -22.29
CA VAL A 382 0.43 9.63 -23.30
C VAL A 382 -0.76 10.33 -22.66
N PHE A 383 -1.20 11.42 -23.27
CA PHE A 383 -2.31 12.24 -22.78
C PHE A 383 -3.41 12.33 -23.83
N ARG A 384 -4.64 12.43 -23.35
CA ARG A 384 -5.78 12.76 -24.19
C ARG A 384 -5.66 14.20 -24.70
N GLY A 385 -5.85 14.39 -25.99
CA GLY A 385 -5.71 15.68 -26.66
C GLY A 385 -4.28 15.95 -27.14
N GLN A 386 -4.10 17.14 -27.71
CA GLN A 386 -2.83 17.55 -28.34
C GLN A 386 -1.96 18.43 -27.46
N GLU A 387 -2.48 18.88 -26.32
CA GLU A 387 -1.82 19.74 -25.36
C GLU A 387 -1.33 18.94 -24.15
N LEU A 388 -0.39 19.51 -23.40
CA LEU A 388 0.06 18.92 -22.15
C LEU A 388 -1.11 18.93 -21.15
N ALA A 389 -1.36 17.81 -20.47
CA ALA A 389 -2.53 17.69 -19.60
C ALA A 389 -2.46 18.58 -18.34
N PHE A 390 -1.27 18.80 -17.76
CA PHE A 390 -1.13 19.42 -16.43
C PHE A 390 -1.68 20.86 -16.33
N PRO A 391 -1.46 21.76 -17.31
CA PRO A 391 -2.03 23.12 -17.26
C PRO A 391 -3.56 23.16 -17.34
N LEU A 392 -4.22 22.08 -17.78
CA LEU A 392 -5.67 22.04 -18.00
C LEU A 392 -6.48 21.97 -16.69
N SER A 393 -5.85 21.63 -15.57
CA SER A 393 -6.50 21.60 -14.25
C SER A 393 -5.52 22.00 -13.16
N PRO A 394 -5.88 22.92 -12.24
CA PRO A 394 -5.07 23.23 -11.07
C PRO A 394 -4.72 22.01 -10.22
N ASP A 395 -5.60 21.00 -10.18
CA ASP A 395 -5.41 19.75 -9.44
C ASP A 395 -4.27 18.87 -10.03
N TRP A 396 -3.87 19.12 -11.28
CA TRP A 396 -2.85 18.33 -11.98
C TRP A 396 -1.49 19.04 -12.05
N GLN A 397 -1.39 20.30 -11.64
CA GLN A 397 -0.15 21.09 -11.65
C GLN A 397 0.85 20.69 -10.55
N VAL A 398 0.93 19.39 -10.28
CA VAL A 398 1.73 18.82 -9.20
C VAL A 398 3.05 18.31 -9.77
N ASP A 399 4.16 18.90 -9.32
CA ASP A 399 5.54 18.54 -9.67
C ASP A 399 5.89 18.59 -11.17
N TYR A 400 4.94 18.88 -12.06
CA TYR A 400 5.17 18.87 -13.51
C TYR A 400 6.19 19.91 -13.95
N GLU A 401 6.33 21.03 -13.23
CA GLU A 401 7.34 22.07 -13.49
C GLU A 401 8.77 21.59 -13.22
N SER A 402 8.92 20.58 -12.35
CA SER A 402 10.20 19.92 -12.10
C SER A 402 10.65 19.05 -13.27
N TYR A 403 9.82 18.88 -14.31
CA TYR A 403 10.14 18.15 -15.53
C TYR A 403 10.22 19.09 -16.74
N ALA A 404 11.12 18.78 -17.67
CA ALA A 404 11.12 19.30 -19.02
C ALA A 404 10.24 18.40 -19.88
N TRP A 405 9.32 18.99 -20.63
CA TRP A 405 8.34 18.28 -21.45
C TRP A 405 8.60 18.54 -22.93
N ARG A 406 8.68 17.48 -23.72
CA ARG A 406 8.82 17.56 -25.18
C ARG A 406 7.76 16.68 -25.82
N LYS A 407 6.92 17.29 -26.66
CA LYS A 407 5.96 16.54 -27.47
C LYS A 407 6.72 15.73 -28.52
N LEU A 408 6.41 14.44 -28.61
CA LEU A 408 7.00 13.52 -29.59
C LEU A 408 6.08 13.41 -30.81
N ASP A 409 6.69 13.29 -31.99
CA ASP A 409 5.99 12.92 -33.22
C ASP A 409 5.80 11.41 -33.25
N ALA A 410 4.55 10.95 -33.17
CA ALA A 410 4.18 9.53 -33.18
C ALA A 410 4.64 8.78 -34.45
N THR A 411 4.93 9.49 -35.55
CA THR A 411 5.42 8.88 -36.79
C THR A 411 6.94 8.70 -36.82
N SER A 412 7.66 9.39 -35.94
CA SER A 412 9.13 9.35 -35.90
C SER A 412 9.66 8.03 -35.34
N GLU A 413 10.77 7.55 -35.91
CA GLU A 413 11.47 6.37 -35.39
C GLU A 413 12.03 6.60 -33.98
N GLU A 414 12.36 7.85 -33.64
CA GLU A 414 12.72 8.26 -32.28
C GLU A 414 11.59 7.95 -31.29
N CYS A 415 10.36 8.38 -31.60
CA CYS A 415 9.21 8.14 -30.73
C CYS A 415 8.90 6.65 -30.58
N LYS A 416 8.94 5.89 -31.68
CA LYS A 416 8.71 4.43 -31.64
C LYS A 416 9.76 3.72 -30.77
N THR A 417 11.02 4.13 -30.89
CA THR A 417 12.12 3.61 -30.08
C THR A 417 11.92 3.94 -28.61
N LEU A 418 11.68 5.21 -28.27
CA LEU A 418 11.44 5.63 -26.89
C LEU A 418 10.22 4.93 -26.27
N VAL A 419 9.10 4.85 -26.97
CA VAL A 419 7.90 4.14 -26.47
C VAL A 419 8.24 2.67 -26.24
N LYS A 420 8.90 2.00 -27.18
CA LYS A 420 9.30 0.60 -27.04
C LYS A 420 10.21 0.39 -25.83
N GLU A 421 11.31 1.13 -25.73
CA GLU A 421 12.27 0.99 -24.62
C GLU A 421 11.64 1.29 -23.27
N TYR A 422 10.86 2.37 -23.17
CA TYR A 422 10.22 2.75 -21.90
C TYR A 422 9.07 1.82 -21.52
N TYR A 423 8.37 1.22 -22.48
CA TYR A 423 7.26 0.33 -22.16
C TYR A 423 7.77 -1.07 -21.80
N LEU A 424 8.91 -1.49 -22.35
CA LEU A 424 9.58 -2.75 -22.03
C LEU A 424 10.49 -2.65 -20.81
N TRP A 425 10.92 -1.45 -20.45
CA TRP A 425 12.04 -1.21 -19.52
C TRP A 425 13.33 -1.92 -19.95
N ASP A 426 13.51 -2.05 -21.27
CA ASP A 426 14.61 -2.77 -21.89
C ASP A 426 15.03 -2.04 -23.16
N GLY A 427 16.31 -1.70 -23.24
CA GLY A 427 16.87 -0.80 -24.25
C GLY A 427 18.26 -0.30 -23.88
N GLU A 428 18.95 0.30 -24.84
CA GLU A 428 20.27 0.89 -24.58
C GLU A 428 20.16 2.25 -23.88
N PHE A 429 18.98 2.89 -23.95
CA PHE A 429 18.69 4.20 -23.36
C PHE A 429 19.79 5.23 -23.67
N ALA A 430 20.30 5.20 -24.91
CA ALA A 430 21.48 5.95 -25.33
C ALA A 430 21.33 7.47 -25.13
N HIS A 431 20.09 7.98 -25.13
CA HIS A 431 19.75 9.37 -24.86
C HIS A 431 19.90 9.77 -23.38
N VAL A 432 19.86 8.82 -22.43
CA VAL A 432 20.05 9.08 -20.99
C VAL A 432 21.50 8.84 -20.56
N GLY A 433 22.18 7.88 -21.18
CA GLY A 433 23.59 7.58 -20.88
C GLY A 433 23.84 6.99 -19.48
N LYS A 434 22.79 6.50 -18.82
CA LYS A 434 22.84 5.88 -17.48
C LYS A 434 22.11 4.55 -17.49
N ALA A 435 22.60 3.58 -16.71
CA ALA A 435 21.99 2.25 -16.63
C ALA A 435 20.57 2.32 -16.06
N PHE A 436 19.68 1.44 -16.55
CA PHE A 436 18.35 1.26 -15.96
C PHE A 436 18.47 0.88 -14.48
N ASN A 437 17.63 1.48 -13.62
CA ASN A 437 17.54 1.13 -12.22
C ASN A 437 16.13 0.60 -11.88
N GLN A 438 15.12 1.44 -12.02
CA GLN A 438 13.74 1.07 -11.66
C GLN A 438 12.70 1.82 -12.51
N GLY A 439 11.67 1.11 -12.98
CA GLY A 439 10.54 1.69 -13.72
C GLY A 439 9.26 1.73 -12.90
N LYS A 440 8.37 2.69 -13.21
CA LYS A 440 7.00 2.79 -12.69
C LYS A 440 6.03 3.14 -13.81
N ILE A 441 4.86 2.51 -13.77
CA ILE A 441 3.77 2.77 -14.72
C ILE A 441 2.68 3.59 -14.06
N PHE A 442 2.26 4.65 -14.73
CA PHE A 442 1.05 5.41 -14.43
C PHE A 442 -0.07 4.91 -15.34
N LYS A 443 -1.12 4.36 -14.75
CA LYS A 443 -2.28 3.82 -15.48
C LYS A 443 -3.54 3.91 -14.65
#